data_AF-A0A0Q5Q442-F1
#
_entry.id   AF-A0A0Q5Q442-F1
#
_cell.length_a   1.000
_cell.length_b   1.000
_cell.length_c   1.000
_cell.angle_alpha   90.00
_cell.angle_beta   90.00
_cell.angle_gamma   90.00
#
_symmetry.space_group_name_H-M   'P 1'
#
loop_
_entity.id
_entity.type
_entity.pdbx_description
1 polymer ?
#
loop_
_entity_poly.entity_id
_entity_poly.type
_entity_poly.pdbx_seq_one_letter_code
_entity_poly.pdbx_strand_id
1 'polypeptide(L)'
;MKFIFIHLLFLLIISCKEEKKEVLSADHEAPLGWIYLNMYDDKSFEFISRGMMRDEDVYKGNYELKNDTIYFKYYDSIPKAGSKAIIQKGYVSYINGSYPESVGIKLYKLQKN
;
A
#
# COMPACT_ATOMS: atom_id res chain seq x y z
N MET A 1 -3.14 44.65 6.16
CA MET A 1 -4.17 43.75 6.75
C MET A 1 -5.05 43.02 5.72
N LYS A 2 -5.36 43.59 4.54
CA LYS A 2 -6.19 42.91 3.51
C LYS A 2 -5.56 41.67 2.82
N PHE A 3 -4.24 41.62 2.65
CA PHE A 3 -3.56 40.50 1.95
C PHE A 3 -3.40 39.22 2.79
N ILE A 4 -3.41 39.33 4.13
CA ILE A 4 -3.28 38.17 5.04
C ILE A 4 -4.51 37.25 4.92
N PHE A 5 -5.71 37.83 4.78
CA PHE A 5 -6.95 37.06 4.61
C PHE A 5 -6.97 36.27 3.29
N ILE A 6 -6.36 36.81 2.22
CA ILE A 6 -6.28 36.13 0.92
C ILE A 6 -5.31 34.94 1.01
N HIS A 7 -4.17 35.10 1.69
CA HIS A 7 -3.22 33.99 1.91
C HIS A 7 -3.80 32.88 2.80
N LEU A 8 -4.58 33.23 3.83
CA LEU A 8 -5.28 32.24 4.65
C LEU A 8 -6.34 31.46 3.86
N LEU A 9 -7.08 32.14 2.99
CA LEU A 9 -8.07 31.50 2.13
C LEU A 9 -7.40 30.59 1.07
N PHE A 10 -6.23 30.99 0.56
CA PHE A 10 -5.45 30.19 -0.38
C PHE A 10 -4.75 29.00 0.29
N LEU A 11 -4.56 28.96 1.61
CA LEU A 11 -4.04 27.78 2.30
C LEU A 11 -5.13 26.72 2.55
N LEU A 12 -6.38 27.15 2.75
CA LEU A 12 -7.52 26.26 2.99
C LEU A 12 -7.90 25.43 1.76
N ILE A 13 -7.73 25.96 0.54
CA ILE A 13 -8.06 25.24 -0.69
C ILE A 13 -7.02 24.18 -1.12
N ILE A 14 -5.78 24.22 -0.58
CA ILE A 14 -4.72 23.23 -0.90
C ILE A 14 -4.85 22.00 0.00
N SER A 15 -5.56 22.12 1.12
CA SER A 15 -5.72 21.02 2.08
C SER A 15 -6.82 20.02 1.69
N CYS A 16 -7.40 20.13 0.50
CA CYS A 16 -8.30 19.11 -0.04
C CYS A 16 -7.47 17.89 -0.46
N LYS A 17 -7.08 17.06 0.51
CA LYS A 17 -6.55 15.73 0.22
C LYS A 17 -7.74 14.88 -0.20
N GLU A 18 -7.80 14.50 -1.47
CA GLU A 18 -8.74 13.48 -1.92
C GLU A 18 -8.51 12.21 -1.07
N GLU A 19 -9.60 11.67 -0.51
CA GLU A 19 -9.54 10.40 0.20
C GLU A 19 -9.20 9.30 -0.82
N LYS A 20 -8.06 8.64 -0.60
CA LYS A 20 -7.63 7.53 -1.43
C LYS A 20 -8.58 6.36 -1.26
N LYS A 21 -9.08 5.82 -2.36
CA LYS A 21 -10.01 4.69 -2.30
C LYS A 21 -9.24 3.38 -2.39
N GLU A 22 -9.39 2.53 -1.39
CA GLU A 22 -8.80 1.19 -1.43
C GLU A 22 -9.40 0.34 -2.56
N VAL A 23 -8.52 -0.19 -3.39
CA VAL A 23 -8.85 -1.10 -4.51
C VAL A 23 -8.41 -2.53 -4.26
N LEU A 24 -7.43 -2.75 -3.38
CA LEU A 24 -7.06 -4.07 -2.88
C LEU A 24 -6.62 -3.93 -1.42
N SER A 25 -7.13 -4.80 -0.57
CA SER A 25 -6.64 -4.97 0.80
C SER A 25 -6.40 -6.46 1.05
N ALA A 26 -5.24 -6.78 1.60
CA ALA A 26 -4.85 -8.13 1.94
C ALA A 26 -4.07 -8.17 3.25
N ASP A 27 -4.30 -9.20 4.05
CA ASP A 27 -3.62 -9.37 5.32
C ASP A 27 -3.25 -10.83 5.59
N HIS A 28 -2.29 -10.99 6.49
CA HIS A 28 -1.97 -12.26 7.12
C HIS A 28 -1.75 -12.01 8.61
N GLU A 29 -2.62 -12.62 9.42
CA GLU A 29 -2.48 -12.65 10.86
C GLU A 29 -1.69 -13.91 11.25
N ALA A 30 -0.52 -13.71 11.85
CA ALA A 30 0.33 -14.79 12.33
C ALA A 30 0.62 -14.62 13.84
N PRO A 31 0.98 -15.69 14.57
CA PRO A 31 1.26 -15.62 16.01
C PRO A 31 2.37 -14.64 16.41
N LEU A 32 3.22 -14.24 15.46
CA LEU A 32 4.41 -13.42 15.69
C LEU A 32 4.30 -12.01 15.09
N GLY A 33 3.20 -11.70 14.41
CA GLY A 33 2.99 -10.40 13.78
C GLY A 33 1.90 -10.40 12.71
N TRP A 34 1.62 -9.22 12.21
CA TRP A 34 0.64 -8.96 11.17
C TRP A 34 1.31 -8.31 9.97
N ILE A 35 0.90 -8.72 8.79
CA ILE A 35 1.29 -8.10 7.54
C ILE A 35 0.03 -7.60 6.85
N TYR A 36 0.06 -6.34 6.42
CA TYR A 36 -1.01 -5.71 5.68
C TYR A 36 -0.50 -5.16 4.36
N LEU A 37 -1.30 -5.30 3.32
CA LEU A 37 -1.10 -4.66 2.03
C LEU A 37 -2.38 -3.93 1.65
N ASN A 38 -2.29 -2.61 1.55
CA ASN A 38 -3.36 -1.76 1.04
C ASN A 38 -2.90 -1.10 -0.26
N MET A 39 -3.70 -1.22 -1.31
CA MET A 39 -3.48 -0.58 -2.61
C MET A 39 -4.65 0.35 -2.92
N TYR A 40 -4.33 1.50 -3.50
CA TYR A 40 -5.30 2.56 -3.75
C TYR A 40 -5.50 2.80 -5.26
N ASP A 41 -6.58 3.50 -5.59
CA ASP A 41 -6.97 3.86 -6.95
C ASP A 41 -5.99 4.84 -7.63
N ASP A 42 -5.31 5.68 -6.85
CA ASP A 42 -4.23 6.57 -7.30
C ASP A 42 -2.91 5.85 -7.65
N LYS A 43 -2.90 4.51 -7.65
CA LYS A 43 -1.73 3.64 -7.84
C LYS A 43 -0.69 3.69 -6.72
N SER A 44 -1.00 4.30 -5.59
CA SER A 44 -0.17 4.20 -4.39
C SER A 44 -0.48 2.93 -3.59
N PHE A 45 0.44 2.52 -2.72
CA PHE A 45 0.21 1.42 -1.79
C PHE A 45 0.93 1.64 -0.46
N GLU A 46 0.49 0.88 0.54
CA GLU A 46 1.14 0.75 1.84
C GLU A 46 1.29 -0.73 2.17
N PHE A 47 2.53 -1.14 2.45
CA PHE A 47 2.86 -2.44 3.00
C PHE A 47 3.30 -2.25 4.45
N ILE A 48 2.57 -2.86 5.38
CA ILE A 48 2.80 -2.68 6.82
C ILE A 48 3.21 -4.03 7.40
N SER A 49 4.36 -4.05 8.06
CA SER A 49 4.86 -5.21 8.78
C SER A 49 4.91 -4.87 10.26
N ARG A 50 4.08 -5.52 11.07
CA ARG A 50 4.00 -5.28 12.51
C ARG A 50 4.33 -6.54 13.28
N GLY A 51 5.41 -6.52 14.07
CA GLY A 51 5.70 -7.60 15.02
C GLY A 51 4.90 -7.45 16.31
N MET A 52 4.69 -8.55 17.05
CA MET A 52 3.99 -8.51 18.33
C MET A 52 4.69 -7.62 19.40
N MET A 53 6.02 -7.51 19.33
CA MET A 53 6.85 -6.73 20.26
C MET A 53 7.67 -5.63 19.56
N ARG A 54 7.42 -5.35 18.28
CA ARG A 54 8.18 -4.34 17.52
C ARG A 54 7.23 -3.28 16.98
N ASP A 55 7.78 -2.09 16.77
CA ASP A 55 7.10 -1.01 16.08
C ASP A 55 6.72 -1.43 14.65
N GLU A 56 5.73 -0.76 14.09
CA GLU A 56 5.30 -0.99 12.71
C GLU A 56 6.33 -0.46 11.72
N ASP A 57 6.75 -1.30 10.78
CA ASP A 57 7.49 -0.86 9.61
C ASP A 57 6.48 -0.60 8.48
N VAL A 58 6.37 0.66 8.05
CA VAL A 58 5.46 1.08 6.98
C VAL A 58 6.26 1.41 5.72
N TYR A 59 6.05 0.62 4.68
CA TYR A 59 6.70 0.77 3.39
C TYR A 59 5.70 1.31 2.37
N LYS A 60 5.94 2.53 1.88
CA LYS A 60 5.05 3.21 0.94
C LYS A 60 5.66 3.30 -0.45
N GLY A 61 4.81 3.38 -1.46
CA GLY A 61 5.27 3.51 -2.83
C GLY A 61 4.14 3.63 -3.84
N ASN A 62 4.50 3.43 -5.11
CA ASN A 62 3.54 3.23 -6.20
C ASN A 62 3.63 1.81 -6.73
N TYR A 63 2.54 1.31 -7.28
CA TYR A 63 2.50 0.00 -7.92
C TYR A 63 2.15 0.09 -9.40
N GLU A 64 2.58 -0.92 -10.14
CA GLU A 64 2.11 -1.19 -11.50
C GLU A 64 1.54 -2.61 -11.54
N LEU A 65 0.31 -2.76 -12.02
CA LEU A 65 -0.31 -4.07 -12.23
C LEU A 65 -0.20 -4.45 -13.70
N LYS A 66 0.44 -5.58 -14.00
CA LYS A 66 0.48 -6.19 -15.33
C LYS A 66 -0.08 -7.59 -15.23
N ASN A 67 -1.25 -7.82 -15.80
CA ASN A 67 -2.02 -9.06 -15.67
C ASN A 67 -2.29 -9.38 -14.19
N ASP A 68 -1.72 -10.46 -13.69
CA ASP A 68 -1.80 -10.91 -12.29
C ASP A 68 -0.60 -10.45 -11.46
N THR A 69 0.40 -9.81 -12.07
CA THR A 69 1.66 -9.48 -11.42
C THR A 69 1.68 -8.01 -11.00
N ILE A 70 1.88 -7.78 -9.70
CA ILE A 70 2.09 -6.46 -9.11
C ILE A 70 3.59 -6.18 -9.03
N TYR A 71 3.99 -4.99 -9.48
CA TYR A 71 5.34 -4.47 -9.37
C TYR A 71 5.33 -3.29 -8.40
N PHE A 72 6.02 -3.40 -7.27
CA PHE A 72 6.09 -2.38 -6.23
C PHE A 72 7.33 -1.51 -6.41
N LYS A 73 7.12 -0.19 -6.47
CA LYS A 73 8.18 0.82 -6.45
C LYS A 73 8.10 1.58 -5.12
N TYR A 74 8.89 1.12 -4.16
CA TYR A 74 9.02 1.74 -2.84
C TYR A 74 9.72 3.10 -2.93
N TYR A 75 9.33 4.02 -2.05
CA TYR A 75 9.96 5.35 -1.97
C TYR A 75 11.28 5.32 -1.20
N ASP A 76 11.32 4.59 -0.08
CA ASP A 76 12.46 4.61 0.83
C ASP A 76 13.25 3.30 0.75
N SER A 77 12.73 2.24 1.39
CA SER A 77 13.40 0.94 1.47
C SER A 77 12.50 -0.18 0.96
N ILE A 78 13.11 -1.28 0.52
CA ILE A 78 12.41 -2.47 0.04
C ILE A 78 12.32 -3.45 1.19
N PRO A 79 11.11 -3.94 1.58
CA PRO A 79 10.97 -4.94 2.61
C PRO A 79 11.60 -6.26 2.15
N LYS A 80 11.94 -7.12 3.11
CA LYS A 80 12.49 -8.45 2.82
C LYS A 80 11.55 -9.34 2.00
N ALA A 81 10.24 -9.08 2.03
CA ALA A 81 9.25 -9.72 1.17
C ALA A 81 9.52 -9.48 -0.33
N GLY A 82 10.23 -8.40 -0.70
CA GLY A 82 10.61 -8.09 -2.07
C GLY A 82 9.70 -7.03 -2.71
N SER A 83 9.87 -6.83 -4.02
CA SER A 83 9.22 -5.76 -4.79
C SER A 83 8.31 -6.23 -5.91
N LYS A 84 7.95 -7.52 -5.90
CA LYS A 84 7.07 -8.10 -6.91
C LYS A 84 6.16 -9.11 -6.25
N ALA A 85 4.91 -9.18 -6.68
CA ALA A 85 3.96 -10.18 -6.21
C ALA A 85 3.03 -10.66 -7.32
N ILE A 86 2.47 -11.85 -7.16
CA ILE A 86 1.48 -12.44 -8.06
C ILE A 86 0.15 -12.58 -7.30
N ILE A 87 -0.93 -12.10 -7.91
CA ILE A 87 -2.30 -12.25 -7.44
C ILE A 87 -2.84 -13.57 -7.95
N GLN A 88 -3.00 -14.55 -7.07
CA GLN A 88 -3.55 -15.85 -7.45
C GLN A 88 -4.31 -16.50 -6.31
N LYS A 89 -5.41 -17.18 -6.63
CA LYS A 89 -6.18 -18.02 -5.70
C LYS A 89 -6.62 -17.29 -4.41
N GLY A 90 -6.91 -15.99 -4.49
CA GLY A 90 -7.31 -15.18 -3.33
C GLY A 90 -6.16 -14.69 -2.46
N TYR A 91 -4.91 -14.80 -2.93
CA TYR A 91 -3.72 -14.32 -2.23
C TYR A 91 -2.91 -13.38 -3.10
N VAL A 92 -2.16 -12.50 -2.45
CA VAL A 92 -1.03 -11.78 -3.04
C VAL A 92 0.25 -12.45 -2.54
N SER A 93 0.92 -13.18 -3.43
CA SER A 93 2.15 -13.91 -3.12
C SER A 93 3.36 -13.13 -3.60
N TYR A 94 4.17 -12.66 -2.66
CA TYR A 94 5.43 -11.98 -2.98
C TYR A 94 6.43 -12.96 -3.57
N ILE A 95 7.17 -12.48 -4.56
CA ILE A 95 8.21 -13.21 -5.28
C ILE A 95 9.48 -12.37 -5.34
N ASN A 96 10.63 -13.04 -5.43
CA ASN A 96 11.96 -12.42 -5.43
C ASN A 96 12.30 -11.65 -4.14
N GLY A 97 11.64 -11.96 -3.02
CA GLY A 97 12.07 -11.56 -1.69
C GLY A 97 13.15 -12.48 -1.11
N SER A 98 13.66 -12.13 0.07
CA SER A 98 14.56 -12.99 0.85
C SER A 98 13.84 -14.20 1.45
N TYR A 99 12.51 -14.17 1.54
CA TYR A 99 11.69 -15.28 2.02
C TYR A 99 10.32 -15.27 1.31
N PRO A 100 9.62 -16.41 1.21
CA PRO A 100 8.27 -16.47 0.65
C PRO A 100 7.28 -15.80 1.59
N GLU A 101 6.52 -14.81 1.10
CA GLU A 101 5.47 -14.11 1.84
C GLU A 101 4.17 -14.15 1.04
N SER A 102 3.04 -14.35 1.72
CA SER A 102 1.73 -14.39 1.06
C SER A 102 0.65 -13.87 1.99
N VAL A 103 -0.09 -12.88 1.51
CA VAL A 103 -1.18 -12.26 2.25
C VAL A 103 -2.53 -12.57 1.60
N GLY A 104 -3.53 -12.88 2.41
CA GLY A 104 -4.87 -13.24 1.96
C GLY A 104 -5.70 -11.99 1.62
N ILE A 105 -6.31 -11.99 0.44
CA ILE A 105 -7.10 -10.85 -0.05
C ILE A 105 -8.43 -10.76 0.72
N LYS A 106 -8.70 -9.60 1.31
CA LYS A 106 -9.98 -9.25 1.94
C LYS A 106 -10.86 -8.39 1.04
N LEU A 107 -10.23 -7.55 0.23
CA LEU A 107 -10.91 -6.65 -0.71
C LEU A 107 -10.24 -6.74 -2.08
N TYR A 108 -11.04 -6.88 -3.13
CA TYR A 108 -10.58 -6.86 -4.52
C TYR A 108 -11.55 -6.08 -5.41
N LYS A 109 -11.14 -4.88 -5.80
CA LYS A 109 -11.88 -3.94 -6.68
C LYS A 109 -11.05 -3.49 -7.88
N LEU A 110 -9.92 -4.14 -8.16
CA LEU A 110 -9.14 -3.92 -9.37
C LEU A 110 -9.98 -4.36 -10.57
N GLN A 111 -10.45 -3.40 -11.37
CA GLN A 111 -11.20 -3.71 -12.59
C GLN A 111 -10.24 -4.33 -13.63
N LYS A 112 -10.64 -5.45 -14.22
CA LYS A 112 -10.04 -5.93 -15.47
C LYS A 112 -10.47 -4.96 -16.57
N ASN A 113 -9.54 -4.10 -16.99
CA ASN A 113 -9.68 -3.41 -18.28
C ASN A 113 -9.57 -4.42 -19.42
#